data_AF-A0A554KA44-F1
#
_entry.id   AF-A0A554KA44-F1
#
_cell.length_a   1.000
_cell.length_b   1.000
_cell.length_c   1.000
_cell.angle_alpha   90.00
_cell.angle_beta   90.00
_cell.angle_gamma   90.00
#
_symmetry.space_group_name_H-M   'P 1'
#
loop_
_entity.id
_entity.type
_entity.pdbx_description
1 polymer ?
#
loop_
_entity_poly.entity_id
_entity_poly.type
_entity_poly.pdbx_seq_one_letter_code
_entity_poly.pdbx_strand_id
1 'polypeptide(L)'
;VALFHGGGGSGQKIASQTGFAAKADQEGFILVAPDGIANNWNDGRDTTDAYKQGVDDVKFIRTLIETLKTKLSIDQNQIYATGVSNGGIFSHHLGCEMADVFAAIAPDVGSLATNLAPRCNPQNPISVVVIQGTEDPFIPINGGDTKNKRFKNMGDGGLVLSAQDAMKFWASKNGCNLTPAVTNLPPQVNDGTNVTKKHYTNCRNNVEVAYYIVNGMGHTWPPKSPQVPFVSGPSTKNIDATEVFWEFFKTHAKYSP
;
A
#
# COMPACT_ATOMS: atom_id res chain seq x y z
N VAL A 1 4.71 5.75 11.08
CA VAL A 1 4.10 4.92 10.02
C VAL A 1 2.71 4.46 10.47
N ALA A 2 1.68 4.70 9.66
CA ALA A 2 0.35 4.14 9.83
C ALA A 2 0.23 2.86 8.97
N LEU A 3 -0.15 1.75 9.60
CA LEU A 3 -0.15 0.41 9.02
C LEU A 3 -1.58 -0.18 9.01
N PHE A 4 -2.10 -0.49 7.83
CA PHE A 4 -3.50 -0.87 7.63
C PHE A 4 -3.66 -2.34 7.26
N HIS A 5 -4.46 -3.06 8.06
CA HIS A 5 -4.76 -4.47 7.84
C HIS A 5 -5.59 -4.70 6.56
N GLY A 6 -5.49 -5.90 5.98
CA GLY A 6 -6.38 -6.35 4.91
C GLY A 6 -7.79 -6.68 5.41
N GLY A 7 -8.73 -6.94 4.50
CA GLY A 7 -10.13 -7.22 4.84
C GLY A 7 -10.28 -8.46 5.73
N GLY A 8 -11.12 -8.38 6.75
CA GLY A 8 -11.26 -9.40 7.80
C GLY A 8 -10.11 -9.43 8.82
N GLY A 9 -9.17 -8.48 8.75
CA GLY A 9 -8.01 -8.39 9.63
C GLY A 9 -8.21 -7.52 10.88
N SER A 10 -7.11 -7.26 11.57
CA SER A 10 -7.00 -6.32 12.69
C SER A 10 -5.62 -5.68 12.72
N GLY A 11 -5.51 -4.52 13.35
CA GLY A 11 -4.28 -3.77 13.58
C GLY A 11 -3.23 -4.60 14.32
N GLN A 12 -3.64 -5.31 15.38
CA GLN A 12 -2.76 -6.22 16.11
C GLN A 12 -2.19 -7.33 15.20
N LYS A 13 -3.04 -7.92 14.36
CA LYS A 13 -2.63 -9.01 13.47
C LYS A 13 -1.62 -8.51 12.44
N ILE A 14 -1.90 -7.40 11.75
CA ILE A 14 -0.95 -6.89 10.74
C ILE A 14 0.39 -6.45 11.35
N ALA A 15 0.39 -5.84 12.54
CA ALA A 15 1.63 -5.44 13.21
C ALA A 15 2.55 -6.63 13.49
N SER A 16 2.00 -7.78 13.90
CA SER A 16 2.76 -9.01 14.10
C SER A 16 3.18 -9.69 12.77
N GLN A 17 2.35 -9.58 11.73
CA GLN A 17 2.56 -10.26 10.46
C GLN A 17 3.60 -9.59 9.57
N THR A 18 3.72 -8.26 9.58
CA THR A 18 4.60 -7.55 8.64
C THR A 18 6.04 -7.44 9.14
N GLY A 19 6.25 -7.47 10.46
CA GLY A 19 7.57 -7.18 11.04
C GLY A 19 7.82 -5.68 11.24
N PHE A 20 6.87 -4.82 10.88
CA PHE A 20 6.98 -3.38 11.09
C PHE A 20 7.15 -2.99 12.55
N ALA A 21 6.60 -3.75 13.51
CA ALA A 21 6.79 -3.47 14.94
C ALA A 21 8.26 -3.57 15.34
N ALA A 22 8.93 -4.67 14.96
CA ALA A 22 10.36 -4.84 15.21
C ALA A 22 11.20 -3.79 14.46
N LYS A 23 10.81 -3.45 13.22
CA LYS A 23 11.46 -2.39 12.44
C LYS A 23 11.31 -1.02 13.12
N ALA A 24 10.15 -0.74 13.70
CA ALA A 24 9.87 0.49 14.45
C ALA A 24 10.77 0.61 15.70
N ASP A 25 10.90 -0.48 16.45
CA ASP A 25 11.79 -0.53 17.63
C ASP A 25 13.26 -0.35 17.24
N GLN A 26 13.68 -0.97 16.12
CA GLN A 26 15.05 -0.87 15.60
C GLN A 26 15.41 0.56 15.15
N GLU A 27 14.50 1.21 14.42
CA GLU A 27 14.79 2.46 13.71
C GLU A 27 14.24 3.70 14.45
N GLY A 28 13.53 3.50 15.55
CA GLY A 28 13.07 4.57 16.43
C GLY A 28 11.90 5.40 15.89
N PHE A 29 10.99 4.80 15.10
CA PHE A 29 9.78 5.49 14.63
C PHE A 29 8.50 4.99 15.30
N ILE A 30 7.47 5.83 15.30
CA ILE A 30 6.16 5.47 15.84
C ILE A 30 5.39 4.63 14.81
N LEU A 31 4.99 3.42 15.20
CA LEU A 31 4.06 2.59 14.43
C LEU A 31 2.64 2.71 15.00
N VAL A 32 1.66 2.94 14.13
CA VAL A 32 0.24 2.96 14.49
C VAL A 32 -0.49 1.96 13.60
N ALA A 33 -1.15 0.97 14.19
CA ALA A 33 -1.93 -0.04 13.47
C ALA A 33 -3.36 -0.07 14.03
N PRO A 34 -4.28 0.77 13.50
CA PRO A 34 -5.66 0.82 13.96
C PRO A 34 -6.50 -0.33 13.42
N ASP A 35 -7.65 -0.57 14.05
CA ASP A 35 -8.70 -1.47 13.55
C ASP A 35 -9.72 -0.70 12.72
N GLY A 36 -10.12 -1.27 11.58
CA GLY A 36 -11.24 -0.82 10.77
C GLY A 36 -12.58 -1.39 11.23
N ILE A 37 -13.67 -0.65 11.03
CA ILE A 37 -15.03 -1.12 11.33
C ILE A 37 -15.39 -2.28 10.39
N ALA A 38 -16.08 -3.29 10.94
CA ALA A 38 -16.36 -4.55 10.23
C ALA A 38 -15.11 -5.23 9.67
N ASN A 39 -13.94 -4.99 10.30
CA ASN A 39 -12.64 -5.50 9.88
C ASN A 39 -12.29 -5.12 8.44
N ASN A 40 -12.80 -3.99 7.94
CA ASN A 40 -12.53 -3.48 6.59
C ASN A 40 -12.28 -1.97 6.64
N TRP A 41 -11.67 -1.47 5.56
CA TRP A 41 -11.53 -0.05 5.28
C TRP A 41 -12.47 0.36 4.13
N ASN A 42 -13.04 1.55 4.21
CA ASN A 42 -13.64 2.24 3.08
C ASN A 42 -12.52 2.73 2.15
N ASP A 43 -12.13 1.87 1.22
CA ASP A 43 -10.93 2.01 0.39
C ASP A 43 -11.19 2.66 -0.98
N GLY A 44 -12.39 3.19 -1.19
CA GLY A 44 -12.78 3.85 -2.44
C GLY A 44 -13.18 2.91 -3.57
N ARG A 45 -13.32 1.59 -3.32
CA ARG A 45 -13.99 0.65 -4.26
C ARG A 45 -15.51 0.72 -4.22
N ASP A 46 -16.09 1.36 -3.20
CA ASP A 46 -17.53 1.50 -2.98
C ASP A 46 -18.28 0.15 -2.78
N THR A 47 -17.56 -0.86 -2.30
CA THR A 47 -18.07 -2.24 -2.13
C THR A 47 -17.76 -2.86 -0.78
N THR A 48 -16.84 -2.29 0.01
CA THR A 48 -16.44 -2.86 1.29
C THR A 48 -17.55 -2.72 2.34
N ASP A 49 -17.54 -3.57 3.37
CA ASP A 49 -18.58 -3.49 4.40
C ASP A 49 -18.51 -2.18 5.20
N ALA A 50 -17.30 -1.62 5.37
CA ALA A 50 -17.11 -0.27 5.90
C ALA A 50 -17.80 0.79 5.03
N TYR A 51 -17.66 0.73 3.71
CA TYR A 51 -18.38 1.62 2.79
C TYR A 51 -19.90 1.49 2.93
N LYS A 52 -20.44 0.26 2.93
CA LYS A 52 -21.88 0.01 3.04
C LYS A 52 -22.48 0.54 4.36
N GLN A 53 -21.67 0.57 5.41
CA GLN A 53 -22.04 1.14 6.72
C GLN A 53 -21.86 2.66 6.79
N GLY A 54 -21.38 3.31 5.72
CA GLY A 54 -21.14 4.75 5.69
C GLY A 54 -19.95 5.20 6.56
N VAL A 55 -18.97 4.30 6.77
CA VAL A 55 -17.78 4.61 7.57
C VAL A 55 -16.87 5.57 6.82
N ASP A 56 -16.48 6.66 7.49
CA ASP A 56 -15.51 7.64 7.00
C ASP A 56 -14.13 7.37 7.62
N ASP A 57 -13.43 6.39 7.03
CA ASP A 57 -12.10 5.99 7.51
C ASP A 57 -11.04 7.08 7.26
N VAL A 58 -11.20 7.91 6.23
CA VAL A 58 -10.27 9.04 5.96
C VAL A 58 -10.35 10.04 7.11
N LYS A 59 -11.55 10.43 7.54
CA LYS A 59 -11.74 11.31 8.71
C LYS A 59 -11.24 10.65 10.00
N PHE A 60 -11.46 9.35 10.17
CA PHE A 60 -10.93 8.62 11.32
C PHE A 60 -9.40 8.71 11.37
N ILE A 61 -8.69 8.40 10.28
CA ILE A 61 -7.23 8.43 10.24
C ILE A 61 -6.68 9.85 10.43
N ARG A 62 -7.31 10.86 9.82
CA ARG A 62 -6.95 12.26 10.07
C ARG A 62 -7.09 12.62 11.56
N THR A 63 -8.21 12.27 12.18
CA THR A 63 -8.48 12.55 13.59
C THR A 63 -7.50 11.81 14.52
N LEU A 64 -7.17 10.56 14.19
CA LEU A 64 -6.19 9.76 14.91
C LEU A 64 -4.81 10.41 14.89
N ILE A 65 -4.33 10.81 13.70
CA ILE A 65 -3.02 11.48 13.56
C ILE A 65 -2.98 12.79 14.34
N GLU A 66 -4.01 13.63 14.22
CA GLU A 66 -4.08 14.89 14.98
C GLU A 66 -4.13 14.65 16.49
N THR A 67 -4.85 13.62 16.94
CA THR A 67 -4.87 13.25 18.36
C THR A 67 -3.48 12.80 18.84
N LEU A 68 -2.76 12.00 18.04
CA LEU A 68 -1.42 11.53 18.40
C LEU A 68 -0.40 12.66 18.43
N LYS A 69 -0.50 13.66 17.54
CA LYS A 69 0.36 14.86 17.56
C LYS A 69 0.27 15.65 18.87
N THR A 70 -0.86 15.58 19.59
CA THR A 70 -1.00 16.23 20.90
C THR A 70 -0.37 15.44 22.05
N LYS A 71 -0.04 14.16 21.83
CA LYS A 71 0.46 13.23 22.84
C LYS A 71 1.91 12.80 22.63
N LEU A 72 2.38 12.85 21.39
CA LEU A 72 3.68 12.34 20.95
C LEU A 72 4.39 13.41 20.12
N SER A 73 5.72 13.45 20.19
CA SER A 73 6.55 14.26 19.30
C SER A 73 6.63 13.60 17.93
N ILE A 74 5.76 14.01 17.00
CA ILE A 74 5.71 13.51 15.63
C ILE A 74 6.34 14.53 14.69
N ASP A 75 7.33 14.11 13.91
CA ASP A 75 7.79 14.88 12.76
C ASP A 75 6.69 14.90 11.70
N GLN A 76 6.09 16.07 11.48
CA GLN A 76 4.96 16.25 10.58
C GLN A 76 5.34 16.10 9.10
N ASN A 77 6.64 16.17 8.79
CA ASN A 77 7.14 15.93 7.44
C ASN A 77 7.42 14.45 7.19
N GLN A 78 7.32 13.58 8.20
CA GLN A 78 7.66 12.15 8.09
C GLN A 78 6.51 11.27 8.59
N ILE A 79 5.32 11.52 8.06
CA ILE A 79 4.13 10.68 8.29
C ILE A 79 3.87 9.85 7.03
N TYR A 80 3.76 8.54 7.20
CA TYR A 80 3.67 7.57 6.10
C TYR A 80 2.49 6.63 6.29
N ALA A 81 1.93 6.13 5.19
CA ALA A 81 0.84 5.15 5.19
C ALA A 81 1.21 3.90 4.37
N THR A 82 0.92 2.72 4.89
CA THR A 82 1.15 1.45 4.21
C THR A 82 0.11 0.43 4.67
N GLY A 83 -0.09 -0.62 3.89
CA GLY A 83 -1.00 -1.70 4.24
C GLY A 83 -1.03 -2.78 3.19
N VAL A 84 -1.71 -3.87 3.52
CA VAL A 84 -1.85 -5.05 2.66
C VAL A 84 -3.27 -5.16 2.13
N SER A 85 -3.46 -5.59 0.88
CA SER A 85 -4.81 -5.90 0.35
C SER A 85 -5.76 -4.70 0.44
N ASN A 86 -6.94 -4.83 1.05
CA ASN A 86 -7.83 -3.71 1.39
C ASN A 86 -7.11 -2.54 2.09
N GLY A 87 -6.14 -2.80 2.99
CA GLY A 87 -5.32 -1.75 3.60
C GLY A 87 -4.31 -1.11 2.63
N GLY A 88 -3.86 -1.85 1.61
CA GLY A 88 -3.05 -1.31 0.51
C GLY A 88 -3.88 -0.42 -0.42
N ILE A 89 -5.08 -0.87 -0.81
CA ILE A 89 -6.04 -0.06 -1.56
C ILE A 89 -6.43 1.19 -0.76
N PHE A 90 -6.65 1.05 0.55
CA PHE A 90 -6.94 2.18 1.43
C PHE A 90 -5.74 3.14 1.56
N SER A 91 -4.51 2.64 1.52
CA SER A 91 -3.31 3.50 1.47
C SER A 91 -3.30 4.39 0.22
N HIS A 92 -3.78 3.89 -0.93
CA HIS A 92 -4.02 4.76 -2.09
C HIS A 92 -5.12 5.80 -1.85
N HIS A 93 -6.23 5.42 -1.20
CA HIS A 93 -7.31 6.35 -0.83
C HIS A 93 -6.79 7.49 0.06
N LEU A 94 -5.97 7.16 1.06
CA LEU A 94 -5.29 8.14 1.90
C LEU A 94 -4.32 9.02 1.11
N GLY A 95 -3.57 8.47 0.14
CA GLY A 95 -2.72 9.27 -0.74
C GLY A 95 -3.51 10.30 -1.56
N CYS A 96 -4.75 9.99 -1.94
CA CYS A 96 -5.63 10.91 -2.67
C CYS A 96 -6.18 12.03 -1.77
N GLU A 97 -6.65 11.67 -0.57
CA GLU A 97 -7.41 12.57 0.31
C GLU A 97 -6.56 13.26 1.39
N MET A 98 -5.34 12.77 1.61
CA MET A 98 -4.48 13.19 2.73
C MET A 98 -3.01 13.42 2.31
N ALA A 99 -2.77 13.85 1.06
CA ALA A 99 -1.43 14.28 0.61
C ALA A 99 -0.92 15.57 1.32
N ASP A 100 -1.78 16.25 2.07
CA ASP A 100 -1.38 17.30 3.01
C ASP A 100 -0.82 16.73 4.33
N VAL A 101 -1.09 15.47 4.66
CA VAL A 101 -0.62 14.81 5.89
C VAL A 101 0.50 13.82 5.61
N PHE A 102 0.32 12.93 4.63
CA PHE A 102 1.28 11.88 4.32
C PHE A 102 2.36 12.36 3.35
N ALA A 103 3.61 12.09 3.70
CA ALA A 103 4.78 12.32 2.85
C ALA A 103 4.92 11.26 1.76
N ALA A 104 4.56 10.01 2.08
CA ALA A 104 4.59 8.89 1.15
C ALA A 104 3.57 7.80 1.51
N ILE A 105 3.19 7.01 0.51
CA ILE A 105 2.40 5.80 0.67
C ILE A 105 3.13 4.57 0.14
N ALA A 106 2.94 3.43 0.81
CA ALA A 106 3.52 2.14 0.40
C ALA A 106 2.49 0.98 0.38
N PRO A 107 1.61 0.89 -0.62
CA PRO A 107 0.68 -0.24 -0.77
C PRO A 107 1.39 -1.57 -1.08
N ASP A 108 1.00 -2.64 -0.38
CA ASP A 108 1.36 -4.03 -0.70
C ASP A 108 0.14 -4.80 -1.18
N VAL A 109 0.28 -5.50 -2.30
CA VAL A 109 -0.75 -6.34 -2.91
C VAL A 109 -2.13 -5.69 -2.88
N GLY A 110 -2.21 -4.43 -3.27
CA GLY A 110 -3.42 -3.60 -3.24
C GLY A 110 -3.29 -2.46 -4.25
N SER A 111 -4.08 -2.52 -5.32
CA SER A 111 -4.03 -1.55 -6.43
C SER A 111 -5.03 -0.39 -6.25
N LEU A 112 -4.87 0.70 -7.00
CA LEU A 112 -5.77 1.84 -6.94
C LEU A 112 -7.19 1.46 -7.38
N ALA A 113 -8.20 1.80 -6.57
CA ALA A 113 -9.60 1.56 -6.89
C ALA A 113 -10.05 2.36 -8.13
N THR A 114 -10.77 1.71 -9.04
CA THR A 114 -11.21 2.33 -10.30
C THR A 114 -12.17 3.49 -10.06
N ASN A 115 -13.05 3.39 -9.05
CA ASN A 115 -14.00 4.46 -8.71
C ASN A 115 -13.32 5.65 -8.01
N LEU A 116 -12.19 5.41 -7.36
CA LEU A 116 -11.42 6.45 -6.69
C LEU A 116 -10.59 7.28 -7.68
N ALA A 117 -10.00 6.66 -8.70
CA ALA A 117 -9.06 7.32 -9.60
C ALA A 117 -9.59 8.61 -10.26
N PRO A 118 -10.85 8.70 -10.76
CA PRO A 118 -11.40 9.92 -11.36
C PRO A 118 -11.54 11.09 -10.40
N ARG A 119 -11.77 10.82 -9.11
CA ARG A 119 -11.97 11.84 -8.06
C ARG A 119 -10.74 12.11 -7.21
N CYS A 120 -9.69 11.31 -7.38
CA CYS A 120 -8.41 11.49 -6.70
C CYS A 120 -7.67 12.72 -7.24
N ASN A 121 -7.58 13.77 -6.43
CA ASN A 121 -6.90 15.02 -6.79
C ASN A 121 -6.07 15.58 -5.62
N PRO A 122 -4.93 14.94 -5.31
CA PRO A 122 -4.11 15.35 -4.17
C PRO A 122 -3.57 16.78 -4.37
N GLN A 123 -3.62 17.59 -3.30
CA GLN A 123 -3.18 18.99 -3.31
C GLN A 123 -1.67 19.14 -3.56
N ASN A 124 -0.89 18.13 -3.15
CA ASN A 124 0.55 18.08 -3.34
C ASN A 124 0.96 16.76 -4.02
N PRO A 125 2.04 16.74 -4.82
CA PRO A 125 2.70 15.49 -5.20
C PRO A 125 3.04 14.67 -3.95
N ILE A 126 2.94 13.35 -4.03
CA ILE A 126 3.21 12.43 -2.92
C ILE A 126 4.03 11.23 -3.41
N SER A 127 5.04 10.82 -2.66
CA SER A 127 5.85 9.65 -3.03
C SER A 127 5.06 8.35 -2.89
N VAL A 128 5.22 7.43 -3.84
CA VAL A 128 4.46 6.17 -3.90
C VAL A 128 5.39 5.01 -4.23
N VAL A 129 5.45 4.00 -3.36
CA VAL A 129 6.10 2.73 -3.64
C VAL A 129 5.10 1.58 -3.54
N VAL A 130 5.04 0.69 -4.52
CA VAL A 130 4.09 -0.44 -4.48
C VAL A 130 4.85 -1.76 -4.64
N ILE A 131 4.40 -2.80 -3.95
CA ILE A 131 4.80 -4.20 -4.20
C ILE A 131 3.55 -4.98 -4.61
N GLN A 132 3.66 -5.80 -5.65
CA GLN A 132 2.56 -6.65 -6.12
C GLN A 132 3.09 -7.96 -6.71
N GLY A 133 2.39 -9.06 -6.43
CA GLY A 133 2.67 -10.37 -7.01
C GLY A 133 1.93 -10.61 -8.32
N THR A 134 2.55 -11.32 -9.27
CA THR A 134 1.90 -11.68 -10.55
C THR A 134 0.88 -12.82 -10.41
N GLU A 135 1.03 -13.66 -9.38
CA GLU A 135 0.18 -14.82 -9.09
C GLU A 135 -0.79 -14.54 -7.94
N ASP A 136 -1.07 -13.27 -7.65
CA ASP A 136 -2.02 -12.85 -6.63
C ASP A 136 -3.45 -13.27 -7.03
N PRO A 137 -4.11 -14.18 -6.29
CA PRO A 137 -5.44 -14.66 -6.63
C PRO A 137 -6.58 -13.71 -6.22
N PHE A 138 -6.27 -12.58 -5.60
CA PHE A 138 -7.24 -11.61 -5.08
C PHE A 138 -7.17 -10.26 -5.80
N ILE A 139 -5.97 -9.74 -6.03
CA ILE A 139 -5.72 -8.45 -6.68
C ILE A 139 -5.04 -8.69 -8.03
N PRO A 140 -5.81 -8.70 -9.14
CA PRO A 140 -5.26 -9.02 -10.45
C PRO A 140 -4.25 -7.96 -10.90
N ILE A 141 -3.06 -8.39 -11.34
CA ILE A 141 -2.03 -7.46 -11.84
C ILE A 141 -2.49 -6.65 -13.06
N ASN A 142 -3.38 -7.22 -13.88
CA ASN A 142 -3.98 -6.57 -15.04
C ASN A 142 -5.23 -5.74 -14.70
N GLY A 143 -5.58 -5.63 -13.41
CA GLY A 143 -6.76 -4.91 -12.96
C GLY A 143 -8.06 -5.67 -13.19
N GLY A 144 -9.16 -5.02 -12.87
CA GLY A 144 -10.51 -5.59 -12.96
C GLY A 144 -11.08 -5.94 -11.59
N ASP A 145 -12.04 -6.86 -11.60
CA ASP A 145 -12.80 -7.22 -10.39
C ASP A 145 -11.97 -8.08 -9.43
N THR A 146 -11.95 -7.64 -8.18
CA THR A 146 -11.29 -8.30 -7.04
C THR A 146 -12.21 -9.30 -6.33
N LYS A 147 -13.43 -9.56 -6.84
CA LYS A 147 -14.31 -10.60 -6.32
C LYS A 147 -13.64 -11.95 -6.43
N ASN A 148 -13.45 -12.62 -5.30
CA ASN A 148 -12.84 -13.93 -5.31
C ASN A 148 -13.77 -14.96 -5.97
N LYS A 149 -13.31 -15.54 -7.09
CA LYS A 149 -14.09 -16.53 -7.87
C LYS A 149 -14.17 -17.89 -7.18
N ARG A 150 -13.20 -18.22 -6.32
CA ARG A 150 -13.06 -19.51 -5.64
C ARG A 150 -13.76 -19.54 -4.29
N PHE A 151 -13.75 -18.42 -3.57
CA PHE A 151 -14.26 -18.24 -2.21
C PHE A 151 -15.28 -17.10 -2.20
N LYS A 152 -16.50 -17.40 -2.66
CA LYS A 152 -17.57 -16.41 -2.93
C LYS A 152 -17.98 -15.55 -1.73
N ASN A 153 -17.68 -15.99 -0.51
CA ASN A 153 -17.99 -15.29 0.74
C ASN A 153 -16.86 -14.35 1.22
N MET A 154 -15.77 -14.20 0.46
CA MET A 154 -14.65 -13.31 0.82
C MET A 154 -14.87 -11.87 0.32
N GLY A 155 -15.97 -11.25 0.77
CA GLY A 155 -16.33 -9.87 0.42
C GLY A 155 -16.86 -9.70 -1.00
N ASP A 156 -17.30 -8.49 -1.34
CA ASP A 156 -17.98 -8.18 -2.61
C ASP A 156 -17.07 -7.78 -3.76
N GLY A 157 -15.75 -7.84 -3.57
CA GLY A 157 -14.80 -7.49 -4.61
C GLY A 157 -14.83 -5.99 -4.90
N GLY A 158 -14.92 -5.64 -6.19
CA GLY A 158 -14.84 -4.26 -6.66
C GLY A 158 -13.67 -4.07 -7.61
N LEU A 159 -13.74 -3.04 -8.43
CA LEU A 159 -12.81 -2.81 -9.53
C LEU A 159 -11.56 -2.06 -9.06
N VAL A 160 -10.41 -2.57 -9.45
CA VAL A 160 -9.12 -1.87 -9.33
C VAL A 160 -8.49 -1.68 -10.71
N LEU A 161 -7.67 -0.64 -10.85
CA LEU A 161 -6.84 -0.45 -12.04
C LEU A 161 -5.81 -1.57 -12.16
N SER A 162 -5.32 -1.79 -13.38
CA SER A 162 -4.11 -2.58 -13.57
C SER A 162 -2.97 -1.96 -12.78
N ALA A 163 -2.05 -2.78 -12.31
CA ALA A 163 -0.94 -2.25 -11.53
C ALA A 163 -0.11 -1.27 -12.37
N GLN A 164 0.03 -1.52 -13.67
CA GLN A 164 0.67 -0.57 -14.59
C GLN A 164 -0.08 0.77 -14.68
N ASP A 165 -1.41 0.74 -14.78
CA ASP A 165 -2.22 1.96 -14.87
C ASP A 165 -2.26 2.73 -13.55
N ALA A 166 -2.29 2.03 -12.42
CA ALA A 166 -2.19 2.65 -11.10
C ALA A 166 -0.85 3.40 -10.93
N MET A 167 0.27 2.81 -11.36
CA MET A 167 1.57 3.49 -11.28
C MET A 167 1.71 4.64 -12.26
N LYS A 168 1.20 4.47 -13.49
CA LYS A 168 1.14 5.57 -14.47
C LYS A 168 0.24 6.71 -13.99
N PHE A 169 -0.84 6.40 -13.27
CA PHE A 169 -1.70 7.37 -12.62
C PHE A 169 -0.91 8.22 -11.61
N TRP A 170 -0.19 7.59 -10.67
CA TRP A 170 0.62 8.32 -9.68
C TRP A 170 1.74 9.12 -10.33
N ALA A 171 2.44 8.53 -11.31
CA ALA A 171 3.46 9.23 -12.08
C ALA A 171 2.91 10.49 -12.75
N SER A 172 1.69 10.42 -13.30
CA SER A 172 1.00 11.57 -13.89
C SER A 172 0.63 12.63 -12.84
N LYS A 173 0.03 12.25 -11.70
CA LYS A 173 -0.30 13.18 -10.60
C LYS A 173 0.93 13.89 -10.04
N ASN A 174 2.05 13.18 -9.99
CA ASN A 174 3.32 13.71 -9.53
C ASN A 174 4.11 14.48 -10.60
N GLY A 175 3.65 14.50 -11.86
CA GLY A 175 4.32 15.18 -12.96
C GLY A 175 5.67 14.55 -13.34
N CYS A 176 5.79 13.22 -13.19
CA CYS A 176 6.98 12.46 -13.57
C CYS A 176 7.07 12.24 -15.09
N ASN A 177 8.25 11.80 -15.56
CA ASN A 177 8.34 11.12 -16.85
C ASN A 177 7.51 9.83 -16.80
N LEU A 178 6.59 9.66 -17.77
CA LEU A 178 5.69 8.50 -17.82
C LEU A 178 6.32 7.22 -18.37
N THR A 179 7.58 7.28 -18.80
CA THR A 179 8.37 6.10 -19.17
C THR A 179 9.29 5.73 -18.00
N PRO A 180 9.02 4.63 -17.27
CA PRO A 180 9.84 4.25 -16.14
C PRO A 180 11.16 3.62 -16.59
N ALA A 181 12.21 3.84 -15.81
CA ALA A 181 13.39 2.96 -15.84
C ALA A 181 12.99 1.57 -15.30
N VAL A 182 13.44 0.52 -15.97
CA VAL A 182 13.16 -0.87 -15.58
C VAL A 182 14.46 -1.54 -15.14
N THR A 183 14.43 -2.20 -13.99
CA THR A 183 15.59 -2.92 -13.44
C THR A 183 15.14 -4.26 -12.90
N ASN A 184 15.75 -5.34 -13.40
CA ASN A 184 15.61 -6.66 -12.80
C ASN A 184 16.58 -6.76 -11.63
N LEU A 185 16.07 -7.01 -10.42
CA LEU A 185 16.93 -7.16 -9.25
C LEU A 185 17.57 -8.55 -9.26
N PRO A 186 18.85 -8.67 -8.86
CA PRO A 186 19.49 -9.97 -8.75
C PRO A 186 18.79 -10.81 -7.67
N PRO A 187 18.54 -12.11 -7.92
CA PRO A 187 17.94 -12.98 -6.94
C PRO A 187 18.86 -13.12 -5.72
N GLN A 188 18.28 -12.97 -4.52
CA GLN A 188 18.93 -13.23 -3.25
C GLN A 188 18.88 -14.73 -2.90
N VAL A 189 17.85 -15.43 -3.39
CA VAL A 189 17.65 -16.87 -3.25
C VAL A 189 17.06 -17.48 -4.52
N ASN A 190 17.15 -18.81 -4.65
CA ASN A 190 16.48 -19.54 -5.72
C ASN A 190 15.18 -20.19 -5.21
N ASP A 191 14.10 -19.43 -5.16
CA ASP A 191 12.75 -19.88 -4.75
C ASP A 191 11.73 -19.89 -5.91
N GLY A 192 12.21 -19.73 -7.15
CA GLY A 192 11.37 -19.67 -8.35
C GLY A 192 10.72 -18.31 -8.62
N THR A 193 10.97 -17.30 -7.79
CA THR A 193 10.47 -15.93 -7.99
C THR A 193 11.54 -14.99 -8.53
N ASN A 194 11.14 -13.88 -9.14
CA ASN A 194 12.04 -12.81 -9.54
C ASN A 194 11.39 -11.43 -9.34
N VAL A 195 12.21 -10.39 -9.21
CA VAL A 195 11.74 -9.04 -8.89
C VAL A 195 12.13 -8.07 -9.99
N THR A 196 11.14 -7.39 -10.56
CA THR A 196 11.32 -6.28 -11.50
C THR A 196 10.92 -4.98 -10.82
N LYS A 197 11.85 -4.02 -10.70
CA LYS A 197 11.56 -2.65 -10.28
C LYS A 197 11.28 -1.78 -11.51
N LYS A 198 10.17 -1.06 -11.50
CA LYS A 198 9.89 0.07 -12.39
C LYS A 198 9.97 1.36 -11.58
N HIS A 199 10.72 2.34 -12.05
CA HIS A 199 10.95 3.60 -11.36
C HIS A 199 10.67 4.78 -12.30
N TYR A 200 9.70 5.61 -11.97
CA TYR A 200 9.37 6.84 -12.69
C TYR A 200 10.19 8.00 -12.11
N THR A 201 10.92 8.69 -12.97
CA THR A 201 11.87 9.74 -12.58
C THR A 201 11.39 11.14 -12.98
N ASN A 202 12.14 12.17 -12.57
CA ASN A 202 11.87 13.57 -12.90
C ASN A 202 10.48 14.04 -12.48
N CYS A 203 10.02 13.60 -11.31
CA CYS A 203 8.78 14.06 -10.71
C CYS A 203 8.94 15.45 -10.07
N ARG A 204 7.82 16.14 -9.83
CA ARG A 204 7.80 17.42 -9.11
C ARG A 204 8.19 17.23 -7.64
N ASN A 205 8.83 18.24 -7.05
CA ASN A 205 9.14 18.29 -5.62
C ASN A 205 9.95 17.08 -5.10
N ASN A 206 10.77 16.47 -5.96
CA ASN A 206 11.59 15.30 -5.65
C ASN A 206 10.80 14.10 -5.08
N VAL A 207 9.51 13.98 -5.38
CA VAL A 207 8.76 12.76 -5.04
C VAL A 207 9.18 11.61 -5.95
N GLU A 208 9.03 10.37 -5.49
CA GLU A 208 9.36 9.17 -6.26
C GLU A 208 8.11 8.33 -6.51
N VAL A 209 8.03 7.69 -7.67
CA VAL A 209 7.04 6.64 -7.95
C VAL A 209 7.78 5.36 -8.35
N ALA A 210 7.72 4.34 -7.51
CA ALA A 210 8.43 3.08 -7.69
C ALA A 210 7.49 1.87 -7.54
N TYR A 211 7.70 0.84 -8.35
CA TYR A 211 6.87 -0.35 -8.35
C TYR A 211 7.71 -1.62 -8.47
N TYR A 212 7.54 -2.51 -7.52
CA TYR A 212 8.18 -3.81 -7.48
C TYR A 212 7.16 -4.87 -7.89
N ILE A 213 7.38 -5.45 -9.06
CA ILE A 213 6.62 -6.58 -9.58
C ILE A 213 7.37 -7.85 -9.20
N VAL A 214 6.74 -8.70 -8.40
CA VAL A 214 7.32 -9.97 -7.98
C VAL A 214 6.68 -11.09 -8.78
N ASN A 215 7.40 -11.56 -9.80
CA ASN A 215 6.94 -12.67 -10.63
C ASN A 215 6.90 -13.96 -9.81
N GLY A 216 5.78 -14.66 -9.86
CA GLY A 216 5.55 -15.90 -9.12
C GLY A 216 5.09 -15.69 -7.69
N MET A 217 4.99 -14.48 -7.16
CA MET A 217 4.45 -14.22 -5.82
C MET A 217 2.92 -14.07 -5.86
N GLY A 218 2.26 -14.57 -4.84
CA GLY A 218 0.83 -14.39 -4.58
C GLY A 218 0.52 -13.17 -3.70
N HIS A 219 -0.58 -13.28 -2.95
CA HIS A 219 -1.13 -12.28 -2.04
C HIS A 219 -0.51 -12.38 -0.65
N THR A 220 0.74 -11.92 -0.52
CA THR A 220 1.56 -12.09 0.68
C THR A 220 2.32 -10.82 1.00
N TRP A 221 2.70 -10.64 2.27
CA TRP A 221 3.69 -9.66 2.69
C TRP A 221 5.07 -10.32 2.75
N PRO A 222 5.93 -10.18 1.72
CA PRO A 222 7.20 -10.88 1.68
C PRO A 222 8.19 -10.34 2.74
N PRO A 223 9.07 -11.19 3.30
CA PRO A 223 9.32 -12.56 2.88
C PRO A 223 8.46 -13.62 3.60
N LYS A 224 7.50 -13.17 4.42
CA LYS A 224 6.74 -14.08 5.27
C LYS A 224 5.72 -14.86 4.45
N SER A 225 5.74 -16.17 4.64
CA SER A 225 4.73 -17.04 4.04
C SER A 225 3.35 -16.76 4.65
N PRO A 226 2.28 -16.78 3.83
CA PRO A 226 0.92 -16.61 4.31
C PRO A 226 0.52 -17.80 5.18
N GLN A 227 -0.41 -17.59 6.12
CA GLN A 227 -0.93 -18.66 6.98
C GLN A 227 -1.60 -19.78 6.16
N VAL A 228 -2.18 -19.45 5.00
CA VAL A 228 -2.87 -20.41 4.13
C VAL A 228 -2.37 -20.28 2.69
N PRO A 229 -1.21 -20.88 2.33
CA PRO A 229 -0.58 -20.72 1.01
C PRO A 229 -1.44 -21.16 -0.17
N PHE A 230 -2.29 -22.18 -0.01
CA PHE A 230 -3.20 -22.61 -1.07
C PHE A 230 -4.27 -21.57 -1.44
N VAL A 231 -4.51 -20.60 -0.56
CA VAL A 231 -5.47 -19.50 -0.73
C VAL A 231 -4.76 -18.25 -1.23
N SER A 232 -3.63 -17.90 -0.62
CA SER A 232 -2.88 -16.68 -0.93
C SER A 232 -1.87 -16.83 -2.07
N GLY A 233 -1.50 -18.05 -2.47
CA GLY A 233 -0.36 -18.27 -3.34
C GLY A 233 0.98 -18.25 -2.58
N PRO A 234 2.09 -18.49 -3.29
CA PRO A 234 3.43 -18.51 -2.71
C PRO A 234 3.91 -17.11 -2.29
N SER A 235 4.84 -17.05 -1.34
CA SER A 235 5.61 -15.84 -1.05
C SER A 235 6.99 -15.91 -1.73
N THR A 236 7.79 -14.86 -1.60
CA THR A 236 9.16 -14.78 -2.08
C THR A 236 10.11 -14.47 -0.93
N LYS A 237 11.38 -14.87 -1.02
CA LYS A 237 12.46 -14.38 -0.14
C LYS A 237 13.46 -13.48 -0.89
N ASN A 238 13.15 -13.11 -2.13
CA ASN A 238 13.99 -12.22 -2.96
C ASN A 238 13.77 -10.74 -2.67
N ILE A 239 12.79 -10.40 -1.83
CA ILE A 239 12.48 -9.04 -1.38
C ILE A 239 11.87 -9.09 0.02
N ASP A 240 12.10 -8.06 0.83
CA ASP A 240 11.41 -7.84 2.10
C ASP A 240 10.59 -6.56 1.98
N ALA A 241 9.26 -6.66 2.08
CA ALA A 241 8.38 -5.51 1.90
C ALA A 241 8.58 -4.46 3.00
N THR A 242 8.84 -4.89 4.24
CA THR A 242 9.05 -3.97 5.36
C THR A 242 10.34 -3.17 5.17
N GLU A 243 11.42 -3.83 4.75
CA GLU A 243 12.68 -3.13 4.45
C GLU A 243 12.51 -2.17 3.28
N VAL A 244 11.92 -2.63 2.16
CA VAL A 244 11.72 -1.78 0.97
C VAL A 244 10.89 -0.53 1.30
N PHE A 245 9.82 -0.69 2.06
CA PHE A 245 8.96 0.42 2.42
C PHE A 245 9.61 1.34 3.44
N TRP A 246 10.36 0.82 4.42
CA TRP A 246 11.07 1.67 5.37
C TRP A 246 12.19 2.47 4.71
N GLU A 247 13.02 1.83 3.88
CA GLU A 247 14.09 2.49 3.13
C GLU A 247 13.52 3.59 2.23
N PHE A 248 12.36 3.35 1.63
CA PHE A 248 11.65 4.37 0.87
C PHE A 248 11.15 5.51 1.78
N PHE A 249 10.49 5.20 2.89
CA PHE A 249 9.95 6.23 3.78
C PHE A 249 11.02 7.16 4.34
N LYS A 250 12.09 6.60 4.90
CA LYS A 250 13.12 7.40 5.60
C LYS A 250 13.86 8.41 4.70
N THR A 251 13.80 8.25 3.38
CA THR A 251 14.41 9.18 2.42
C THR A 251 13.40 10.14 1.77
N HIS A 252 12.11 10.03 2.09
CA HIS A 252 11.04 10.80 1.44
C HIS A 252 10.22 11.60 2.45
N ALA A 253 10.85 12.58 3.09
CA ALA A 253 10.12 13.59 3.86
C ALA A 253 9.26 14.46 2.92
N LYS A 254 8.15 14.97 3.45
CA LYS A 254 7.26 15.87 2.73
C LYS A 254 8.03 17.13 2.33
N TYR A 255 7.90 17.52 1.07
CA TYR A 255 8.47 18.77 0.57
C TYR A 255 7.88 19.95 1.34
N SER A 256 8.76 20.73 1.98
CA SER A 256 8.43 22.00 2.62
C SER A 256 8.96 23.12 1.70
N PRO A 257 8.08 23.94 1.10
CA PRO A 257 8.49 25.04 0.23
C PRO A 257 9.28 26.13 0.96
#